data_AF-A0A7C6YCL2-F1
#
_entry.id   AF-A0A7C6YCL2-F1
#
_cell.length_a   1.000
_cell.length_b   1.000
_cell.length_c   1.000
_cell.angle_alpha   90.00
_cell.angle_beta   90.00
_cell.angle_gamma   90.00
#
_symmetry.space_group_name_H-M   'P 1'
#
loop_
_entity.id
_entity.type
_entity.pdbx_description
1 polymer ?
#
loop_
_entity_poly.entity_id
_entity_poly.type
_entity_poly.pdbx_seq_one_letter_code
_entity_poly.pdbx_strand_id
1 'polypeptide(L)'
;MPCKKRSRTDCWADAWHAGEMAKAVKMGTFMLDTKMRPNDGITRQEAFTVLARAFKLVGEGEPKVLDRFSDKGDIANWALASLAGMTAEGYIQGSDGKLQPQANITRAEFATIMNNLVKQYIDSAEEVNEVADGNVIIRVPGVTLKDVTVKGDLIIADGVGDGDVTLDNVTVQGRTVVRGGGVDSIIIKGNSDVGKVIVAKVDGEIRIYVEGGAEVEIIYVDDGSDDVIVEGTIGELEVAGESVTVYARDADIGGATVSGD
;
A
#
# COMPACT_ATOMS: atom_id res chain seq x y z
N MET A 1 2.45 20.04 9.11
CA MET A 1 0.97 19.93 9.02
C MET A 1 0.45 20.82 7.91
N PRO A 2 -0.19 20.25 6.87
CA PRO A 2 -0.65 20.98 5.68
C PRO A 2 -1.68 22.07 5.98
N CYS A 3 -2.47 21.94 7.07
CA CYS A 3 -3.50 22.90 7.47
C CYS A 3 -3.00 23.98 8.47
N LYS A 4 -1.71 23.98 8.82
CA LYS A 4 -1.15 24.83 9.91
C LYS A 4 -0.40 26.07 9.42
N LYS A 5 -0.14 26.19 8.11
CA LYS A 5 0.52 27.37 7.51
C LYS A 5 -0.54 28.27 6.86
N ARG A 6 -0.39 29.58 7.02
CA ARG A 6 -1.18 30.67 6.37
C ARG A 6 -1.20 30.63 4.81
N SER A 7 -0.71 29.55 4.18
CA SER A 7 -0.68 29.38 2.72
C SER A 7 -1.92 28.69 2.16
N ARG A 8 -2.78 28.09 3.01
CA ARG A 8 -3.99 27.37 2.60
C ARG A 8 -5.22 28.10 3.12
N THR A 9 -6.08 28.54 2.21
CA THR A 9 -7.25 29.35 2.57
C THR A 9 -8.47 28.53 2.98
N ASP A 10 -8.47 27.21 2.73
CA ASP A 10 -9.67 26.35 2.83
C ASP A 10 -9.50 25.10 3.71
N CYS A 11 -8.37 24.94 4.40
CA CYS A 11 -8.17 23.88 5.40
C CYS A 11 -7.67 24.47 6.73
N TRP A 12 -8.54 24.51 7.73
CA TRP A 12 -8.22 25.05 9.06
C TRP A 12 -7.65 23.96 9.97
N ALA A 13 -6.71 24.34 10.85
CA ALA A 13 -6.01 23.41 11.74
C ALA A 13 -6.90 22.78 12.82
N ASP A 14 -8.02 23.41 13.14
CA ASP A 14 -9.02 23.00 14.14
C ASP A 14 -10.22 22.25 13.53
N ALA A 15 -10.29 22.14 12.20
CA ALA A 15 -11.33 21.33 11.55
C ALA A 15 -11.18 19.85 11.94
N TRP A 16 -12.30 19.16 12.16
CA TRP A 16 -12.30 17.76 12.61
C TRP A 16 -11.51 16.82 11.69
N HIS A 17 -11.43 17.12 10.39
CA HIS A 17 -10.71 16.35 9.38
C HIS A 17 -9.25 16.81 9.17
N ALA A 18 -8.78 17.85 9.89
CA ALA A 18 -7.45 18.44 9.67
C ALA A 18 -6.31 17.43 9.94
N GLY A 19 -6.47 16.61 10.97
CA GLY A 19 -5.51 15.55 11.31
C GLY A 19 -5.44 14.46 10.24
N GLU A 20 -6.59 13.99 9.77
CA GLU A 20 -6.65 12.93 8.75
C GLU A 20 -6.12 13.40 7.38
N MET A 21 -6.43 14.63 6.98
CA MET A 21 -5.82 15.22 5.77
C MET A 21 -4.30 15.37 5.91
N ALA A 22 -3.81 15.69 7.11
CA ALA A 22 -2.38 15.78 7.35
C ALA A 22 -1.68 14.43 7.19
N LYS A 23 -2.29 13.35 7.70
CA LYS A 23 -1.80 11.98 7.54
C LYS A 23 -1.84 11.56 6.07
N ALA A 24 -2.96 11.79 5.38
CA ALA A 24 -3.12 11.41 3.97
C ALA A 24 -2.12 12.11 3.04
N VAL A 25 -1.83 13.39 3.30
CA VAL A 25 -0.77 14.11 2.57
C VAL A 25 0.61 13.55 2.91
N LYS A 26 0.89 13.28 4.19
CA LYS A 26 2.17 12.69 4.60
C LYS A 26 2.40 11.35 3.90
N MET A 27 1.37 10.50 3.85
CA MET A 27 1.38 9.20 3.17
C MET A 27 1.42 9.27 1.64
N GLY A 28 1.41 10.48 1.05
CA GLY A 28 1.40 10.66 -0.40
C GLY A 28 0.10 10.22 -1.10
N THR A 29 -0.95 9.86 -0.36
CA THR A 29 -2.23 9.45 -0.97
C THR A 29 -3.00 10.65 -1.48
N PHE A 30 -2.93 11.78 -0.75
CA PHE A 30 -3.38 13.09 -1.19
C PHE A 30 -2.18 13.97 -1.58
N MET A 31 -2.30 14.70 -2.68
CA MET A 31 -1.28 15.66 -3.10
C MET A 31 -1.52 17.02 -2.46
N LEU A 32 -0.43 17.69 -2.08
CA LEU A 32 -0.46 19.01 -1.48
C LEU A 32 -0.75 20.08 -2.56
N ASP A 33 -1.94 20.70 -2.57
CA ASP A 33 -2.29 21.78 -3.53
C ASP A 33 -2.76 23.07 -2.82
N THR A 34 -2.71 24.23 -3.49
CA THR A 34 -3.12 25.55 -3.01
C THR A 34 -4.46 25.53 -2.25
N LYS A 35 -5.40 24.70 -2.71
CA LYS A 35 -6.66 24.39 -2.03
C LYS A 35 -6.81 22.89 -1.84
N MET A 36 -7.23 22.45 -0.65
CA MET A 36 -7.49 21.03 -0.39
C MET A 36 -8.93 20.61 -0.64
N ARG A 37 -9.86 21.57 -0.76
CA ARG A 37 -11.28 21.37 -1.08
C ARG A 37 -11.97 20.30 -0.20
N PRO A 38 -11.81 20.32 1.15
CA PRO A 38 -12.28 19.24 2.01
C PRO A 38 -13.81 19.06 2.06
N ASN A 39 -14.57 20.07 1.64
CA ASN A 39 -16.02 20.07 1.65
C ASN A 39 -16.64 19.79 0.27
N ASP A 40 -15.82 19.65 -0.76
CA ASP A 40 -16.29 19.36 -2.11
C ASP A 40 -16.60 17.86 -2.25
N GLY A 41 -17.53 17.52 -3.14
CA GLY A 41 -17.72 16.15 -3.56
C GLY A 41 -16.45 15.63 -4.25
N ILE A 42 -15.99 14.44 -3.84
CA ILE A 42 -14.86 13.78 -4.49
C ILE A 42 -15.35 12.98 -5.70
N THR A 43 -14.68 13.18 -6.83
CA THR A 43 -14.97 12.42 -8.06
C THR A 43 -14.48 10.98 -7.93
N ARG A 44 -15.03 10.09 -8.76
CA ARG A 44 -14.64 8.67 -8.78
C ARG A 44 -13.17 8.50 -9.10
N GLN A 45 -12.63 9.22 -10.09
CA GLN A 45 -11.21 9.12 -10.43
C GLN A 45 -10.29 9.64 -9.32
N GLU A 46 -10.69 10.68 -8.58
CA GLU A 46 -9.94 11.17 -7.42
C GLU A 46 -9.95 10.12 -6.30
N ALA A 47 -11.12 9.56 -5.96
CA ALA A 47 -11.25 8.54 -4.92
C ALA A 47 -10.45 7.26 -5.27
N PHE A 48 -10.53 6.79 -6.51
CA PHE A 48 -9.80 5.59 -6.95
C PHE A 48 -8.29 5.83 -6.94
N THR A 49 -7.85 7.04 -7.29
CA THR A 49 -6.43 7.40 -7.24
C THR A 49 -5.89 7.42 -5.82
N VAL A 50 -6.64 7.99 -4.87
CA VAL A 50 -6.28 7.97 -3.44
C VAL A 50 -6.15 6.53 -2.94
N LEU A 51 -7.12 5.68 -3.25
CA LEU A 51 -7.11 4.27 -2.84
C LEU A 51 -5.96 3.50 -3.52
N ALA A 52 -5.74 3.70 -4.82
CA ALA A 52 -4.64 3.05 -5.52
C ALA A 52 -3.29 3.41 -4.90
N ARG A 53 -3.07 4.67 -4.52
CA ARG A 53 -1.85 5.07 -3.80
C ARG A 53 -1.76 4.42 -2.42
N ALA A 54 -2.85 4.40 -1.67
CA ALA A 54 -2.88 3.79 -0.33
C ALA A 54 -2.54 2.30 -0.37
N PHE A 55 -3.02 1.58 -1.37
CA PHE A 55 -2.79 0.13 -1.54
C PHE A 55 -1.63 -0.21 -2.49
N LYS A 56 -0.83 0.80 -2.88
CA LYS A 56 0.31 0.66 -3.81
C LYS A 56 -0.05 -0.07 -5.10
N LEU A 57 -1.18 0.26 -5.69
CA LEU A 57 -1.72 -0.29 -6.94
C LEU A 57 -1.37 0.55 -8.17
N VAL A 58 -0.67 1.66 -8.00
CA VAL A 58 -0.30 2.53 -9.12
C VAL A 58 0.73 1.81 -9.99
N GLY A 59 0.40 1.56 -11.25
CA GLY A 59 1.31 0.87 -12.18
C GLY A 59 1.21 -0.66 -12.16
N GLU A 60 0.42 -1.23 -11.25
CA GLU A 60 0.26 -2.68 -11.10
C GLU A 60 -0.74 -3.29 -12.10
N GLY A 61 -1.14 -2.50 -13.11
CA GLY A 61 -2.07 -2.93 -14.13
C GLY A 61 -1.79 -2.26 -15.47
N GLU A 62 -1.85 -3.05 -16.53
CA GLU A 62 -1.67 -2.57 -17.90
C GLU A 62 -2.77 -1.57 -18.28
N PRO A 63 -2.44 -0.38 -18.83
CA PRO A 63 -3.45 0.62 -19.22
C PRO A 63 -4.55 0.06 -20.14
N LYS A 64 -4.22 -0.96 -20.93
CA LYS A 64 -5.14 -1.68 -21.83
C LYS A 64 -6.34 -2.27 -21.09
N VAL A 65 -6.25 -2.57 -19.80
CA VAL A 65 -7.39 -3.07 -19.00
C VAL A 65 -8.58 -2.11 -19.05
N LEU A 66 -8.33 -0.81 -19.20
CA LEU A 66 -9.32 0.26 -19.28
C LEU A 66 -10.03 0.32 -20.63
N ASP A 67 -9.55 -0.39 -21.66
CA ASP A 67 -10.17 -0.42 -22.99
C ASP A 67 -11.58 -0.99 -23.00
N ARG A 68 -11.95 -1.73 -21.94
CA ARG A 68 -13.30 -2.25 -21.73
C ARG A 68 -14.33 -1.15 -21.42
N PHE A 69 -13.89 0.05 -21.04
CA PHE A 69 -14.76 1.15 -20.65
C PHE A 69 -14.93 2.15 -21.80
N SER A 70 -16.19 2.41 -22.15
CA SER A 70 -16.54 3.32 -23.23
C SER A 70 -16.18 4.78 -22.95
N ASP A 71 -16.04 5.14 -21.68
CA ASP A 71 -15.70 6.49 -21.18
C ASP A 71 -14.25 6.60 -20.69
N LYS A 72 -13.36 5.68 -21.07
CA LYS A 72 -11.94 5.74 -20.70
C LYS A 72 -11.26 7.06 -21.10
N GLY A 73 -11.76 7.72 -22.16
CA GLY A 73 -11.26 9.02 -22.63
C GLY A 73 -11.56 10.18 -21.67
N ASP A 74 -12.49 10.01 -20.73
CA ASP A 74 -12.83 11.00 -19.72
C ASP A 74 -11.92 10.91 -18.48
N ILE A 75 -11.07 9.87 -18.40
CA ILE A 75 -10.09 9.67 -17.33
C ILE A 75 -8.95 10.67 -17.52
N ALA A 76 -8.66 11.44 -16.48
CA ALA A 76 -7.51 12.32 -16.51
C ALA A 76 -6.19 11.52 -16.57
N ASN A 77 -5.20 12.03 -17.31
CA ASN A 77 -3.92 11.32 -17.49
C ASN A 77 -3.25 10.89 -16.18
N TRP A 78 -3.32 11.73 -15.14
CA TRP A 78 -2.75 11.45 -13.82
C TRP A 78 -3.45 10.30 -13.07
N ALA A 79 -4.67 9.95 -13.47
CA ALA A 79 -5.48 8.91 -12.85
C ALA A 79 -5.36 7.57 -13.59
N LEU A 80 -4.85 7.55 -14.84
CA LEU A 80 -4.85 6.36 -15.69
C LEU A 80 -4.18 5.15 -15.03
N ALA A 81 -2.95 5.30 -14.53
CA ALA A 81 -2.21 4.21 -13.90
C ALA A 81 -2.92 3.67 -12.64
N SER A 82 -3.51 4.57 -11.85
CA SER A 82 -4.28 4.20 -10.65
C SER A 82 -5.55 3.43 -10.98
N LEU A 83 -6.31 3.91 -11.97
CA LEU A 83 -7.55 3.26 -12.39
C LEU A 83 -7.25 1.92 -13.07
N ALA A 84 -6.16 1.82 -13.84
CA ALA A 84 -5.72 0.57 -14.44
C ALA A 84 -5.40 -0.48 -13.37
N GLY A 85 -4.58 -0.16 -12.36
CA GLY A 85 -4.27 -1.09 -11.27
C GLY A 85 -5.52 -1.53 -10.48
N MET A 86 -6.36 -0.58 -10.06
CA MET A 86 -7.62 -0.90 -9.35
C MET A 86 -8.58 -1.77 -10.19
N THR A 87 -8.56 -1.62 -11.52
CA THR A 87 -9.39 -2.43 -12.44
C THR A 87 -8.79 -3.82 -12.67
N ALA A 88 -7.46 -3.91 -12.81
CA ALA A 88 -6.74 -5.15 -13.03
C ALA A 88 -6.96 -6.13 -11.88
N GLU A 89 -6.87 -5.62 -10.64
CA GLU A 89 -7.16 -6.38 -9.43
C GLU A 89 -8.66 -6.61 -9.17
N GLY A 90 -9.54 -6.08 -10.01
CA GLY A 90 -10.99 -6.27 -9.90
C GLY A 90 -11.66 -5.52 -8.74
N TYR A 91 -10.95 -4.62 -8.06
CA TYR A 91 -11.51 -3.81 -6.97
C TYR A 91 -12.52 -2.79 -7.47
N ILE A 92 -12.35 -2.30 -8.70
CA ILE A 92 -13.35 -1.52 -9.44
C ILE A 92 -13.75 -2.24 -10.73
N GLN A 93 -15.04 -2.21 -11.04
CA GLN A 93 -15.60 -2.89 -12.22
C GLN A 93 -16.39 -1.95 -13.14
N GLY A 94 -16.71 -0.74 -12.69
CA GLY A 94 -17.63 0.16 -13.40
C GLY A 94 -19.10 -0.29 -13.34
N SER A 95 -19.98 0.42 -14.04
CA SER A 95 -21.35 -0.01 -14.33
C SER A 95 -21.69 0.30 -15.79
N ASP A 96 -22.49 -0.56 -16.43
CA ASP A 96 -22.95 -0.35 -17.81
C ASP A 96 -21.82 -0.06 -18.82
N GLY A 97 -20.66 -0.72 -18.63
CA GLY A 97 -19.47 -0.52 -19.48
C GLY A 97 -18.80 0.85 -19.31
N LYS A 98 -18.99 1.51 -18.16
CA LYS A 98 -18.45 2.84 -17.85
C LYS A 98 -17.85 2.92 -16.44
N LEU A 99 -16.82 3.75 -16.27
CA LEU A 99 -16.24 4.07 -14.97
C LEU A 99 -16.83 5.34 -14.34
N GLN A 100 -17.38 6.23 -15.17
CA GLN A 100 -17.90 7.55 -14.83
C GLN A 100 -16.87 8.40 -14.06
N PRO A 101 -15.63 8.56 -14.56
CA PRO A 101 -14.50 9.07 -13.77
C PRO A 101 -14.74 10.45 -13.15
N GLN A 102 -15.50 11.31 -13.81
CA GLN A 102 -15.80 12.68 -13.38
C GLN A 102 -17.04 12.82 -12.48
N ALA A 103 -17.82 11.75 -12.32
CA ALA A 103 -18.98 11.77 -11.42
C ALA A 103 -18.52 11.72 -9.96
N ASN A 104 -19.31 12.29 -9.05
CA ASN A 104 -19.06 12.16 -7.61
C ASN A 104 -19.36 10.74 -7.14
N ILE A 105 -18.49 10.19 -6.29
CA ILE A 105 -18.72 8.87 -5.69
C ILE A 105 -19.74 8.96 -4.55
N THR A 106 -20.61 7.95 -4.43
CA THR A 106 -21.51 7.81 -3.29
C THR A 106 -20.86 7.04 -2.15
N ARG A 107 -21.38 7.20 -0.93
CA ARG A 107 -20.91 6.44 0.25
C ARG A 107 -21.09 4.93 0.09
N ALA A 108 -22.15 4.50 -0.59
CA ALA A 108 -22.41 3.07 -0.83
C ALA A 108 -21.38 2.48 -1.79
N GLU A 109 -21.07 3.16 -2.88
CA GLU A 109 -20.04 2.72 -3.82
C GLU A 109 -18.66 2.69 -3.18
N PHE A 110 -18.31 3.71 -2.38
CA PHE A 110 -17.07 3.71 -1.63
C PHE A 110 -16.97 2.51 -0.69
N ALA A 111 -18.05 2.18 0.05
CA ALA A 111 -18.09 1.02 0.92
C ALA A 111 -17.93 -0.31 0.16
N THR A 112 -18.54 -0.43 -1.04
CA THR A 112 -18.34 -1.60 -1.91
C THR A 112 -16.88 -1.77 -2.31
N ILE A 113 -16.21 -0.67 -2.69
CA ILE A 113 -14.79 -0.71 -3.08
C ILE A 113 -13.92 -1.11 -1.88
N MET A 114 -14.17 -0.55 -0.70
CA MET A 114 -13.45 -0.94 0.51
C MET A 114 -13.65 -2.43 0.86
N ASN A 115 -14.85 -2.95 0.68
CA ASN A 115 -15.15 -4.37 0.87
C ASN A 115 -14.46 -5.27 -0.17
N ASN A 116 -14.21 -4.76 -1.38
CA ASN A 116 -13.43 -5.49 -2.39
C ASN A 116 -11.94 -5.47 -2.04
N LEU A 117 -11.44 -4.33 -1.55
CA LEU A 117 -10.04 -4.10 -1.18
C LEU A 117 -9.59 -4.82 0.09
N VAL A 118 -10.46 -4.98 1.09
CA VAL A 118 -10.07 -5.55 2.40
C VAL A 118 -11.13 -6.52 2.88
N LYS A 119 -10.71 -7.75 3.17
CA LYS A 119 -11.58 -8.82 3.68
C LYS A 119 -11.46 -9.03 5.18
N GLN A 120 -10.29 -8.77 5.75
CA GLN A 120 -10.07 -8.91 7.18
C GLN A 120 -9.10 -7.85 7.69
N TYR A 121 -9.43 -7.27 8.85
CA TYR A 121 -8.56 -6.42 9.65
C TYR A 121 -8.09 -7.22 10.86
N ILE A 122 -6.79 -7.19 11.14
CA ILE A 122 -6.18 -7.75 12.35
C ILE A 122 -5.78 -6.58 13.24
N ASP A 123 -6.47 -6.47 14.37
CA ASP A 123 -6.43 -5.31 15.28
C ASP A 123 -5.99 -5.66 16.70
N SER A 124 -5.60 -6.91 16.92
CA SER A 124 -5.11 -7.46 18.19
C SER A 124 -3.74 -8.09 17.98
N ALA A 125 -2.83 -7.87 18.93
CA ALA A 125 -1.52 -8.50 18.96
C ALA A 125 -1.67 -9.96 19.39
N GLU A 126 -1.73 -10.87 18.42
CA GLU A 126 -1.94 -12.30 18.67
C GLU A 126 -1.34 -13.17 17.55
N GLU A 127 -1.28 -14.48 17.82
CA GLU A 127 -1.02 -15.49 16.78
C GLU A 127 -2.32 -15.76 16.01
N VAL A 128 -2.27 -15.60 14.70
CA VAL A 128 -3.41 -15.77 13.79
C VAL A 128 -3.12 -16.95 12.87
N ASN A 129 -3.91 -18.01 13.06
CA ASN A 129 -3.77 -19.30 12.34
C ASN A 129 -4.87 -19.53 11.28
N GLU A 130 -5.73 -18.53 11.05
CA GLU A 130 -6.76 -18.54 10.02
C GLU A 130 -7.03 -17.11 9.54
N VAL A 131 -7.17 -16.94 8.23
CA VAL A 131 -7.49 -15.64 7.61
C VAL A 131 -8.61 -15.78 6.58
N ALA A 132 -9.32 -14.69 6.34
CA ALA A 132 -10.39 -14.62 5.34
C ALA A 132 -9.85 -14.76 3.92
N ASP A 133 -10.72 -15.24 3.01
CA ASP A 133 -10.43 -15.33 1.59
C ASP A 133 -10.33 -13.93 0.95
N GLY A 134 -9.10 -13.47 0.73
CA GLY A 134 -8.75 -12.25 0.00
C GLY A 134 -7.70 -11.43 0.74
N ASN A 135 -7.78 -10.11 0.63
CA ASN A 135 -6.79 -9.21 1.20
C ASN A 135 -6.92 -9.09 2.73
N VAL A 136 -5.79 -9.18 3.43
CA VAL A 136 -5.68 -9.10 4.88
C VAL A 136 -4.84 -7.90 5.26
N ILE A 137 -5.30 -7.11 6.24
CA ILE A 137 -4.56 -5.94 6.75
C ILE A 137 -4.26 -6.10 8.23
N ILE A 138 -2.98 -5.97 8.58
CA ILE A 138 -2.49 -5.93 9.96
C ILE A 138 -2.33 -4.47 10.36
N ARG A 139 -2.98 -4.07 11.46
CA ARG A 139 -2.99 -2.67 11.92
C ARG A 139 -2.35 -2.44 13.28
N VAL A 140 -1.87 -3.48 13.94
CA VAL A 140 -1.21 -3.39 15.25
C VAL A 140 0.06 -4.22 15.28
N PRO A 141 1.08 -3.84 16.06
CA PRO A 141 2.30 -4.61 16.20
C PRO A 141 2.10 -5.87 17.05
N GLY A 142 3.08 -6.77 17.02
CA GLY A 142 3.09 -8.02 17.80
C GLY A 142 2.19 -9.11 17.22
N VAL A 143 1.82 -9.00 15.94
CA VAL A 143 1.02 -10.03 15.24
C VAL A 143 1.95 -11.08 14.65
N THR A 144 1.59 -12.34 14.86
CA THR A 144 2.22 -13.48 14.17
C THR A 144 1.19 -14.15 13.28
N LEU A 145 1.36 -14.09 11.96
CA LEU A 145 0.62 -14.96 11.05
C LEU A 145 1.35 -16.31 10.98
N LYS A 146 0.63 -17.40 11.18
CA LYS A 146 1.25 -18.72 11.24
C LYS A 146 0.44 -19.81 10.54
N ASP A 147 1.11 -20.62 9.73
CA ASP A 147 0.50 -21.75 9.01
C ASP A 147 -0.72 -21.33 8.15
N VAL A 148 -0.70 -20.11 7.60
CA VAL A 148 -1.81 -19.53 6.81
C VAL A 148 -1.43 -19.27 5.36
N THR A 149 -2.43 -19.33 4.48
CA THR A 149 -2.34 -18.84 3.11
C THR A 149 -3.22 -17.60 2.95
N VAL A 150 -2.62 -16.46 2.64
CA VAL A 150 -3.32 -15.24 2.24
C VAL A 150 -3.59 -15.32 0.74
N LYS A 151 -4.86 -15.45 0.35
CA LYS A 151 -5.28 -15.60 -1.07
C LYS A 151 -5.24 -14.30 -1.89
N GLY A 152 -5.02 -13.17 -1.23
CA GLY A 152 -4.87 -11.85 -1.86
C GLY A 152 -3.62 -11.14 -1.35
N ASP A 153 -3.69 -9.81 -1.30
CA ASP A 153 -2.62 -9.00 -0.75
C ASP A 153 -2.59 -9.08 0.78
N LEU A 154 -1.37 -9.14 1.34
CA LEU A 154 -1.11 -8.91 2.75
C LEU A 154 -0.63 -7.47 2.93
N ILE A 155 -1.25 -6.71 3.83
CA ILE A 155 -0.90 -5.31 4.05
C ILE A 155 -0.51 -5.13 5.52
N ILE A 156 0.76 -4.83 5.76
CA ILE A 156 1.27 -4.45 7.07
C ILE A 156 1.15 -2.93 7.17
N ALA A 157 0.04 -2.45 7.75
CA ALA A 157 -0.36 -1.06 7.67
C ALA A 157 0.37 -0.16 8.69
N ASP A 158 0.26 1.15 8.48
CA ASP A 158 0.89 2.20 9.30
C ASP A 158 0.58 2.10 10.81
N GLY A 159 -0.53 1.45 11.19
CA GLY A 159 -0.90 1.23 12.59
C GLY A 159 0.07 0.32 13.37
N VAL A 160 0.88 -0.49 12.68
CA VAL A 160 1.99 -1.25 13.29
C VAL A 160 3.06 -0.31 13.86
N GLY A 161 3.21 0.90 13.29
CA GLY A 161 4.19 1.88 13.73
C GLY A 161 5.62 1.37 13.56
N ASP A 162 6.40 1.38 14.65
CA ASP A 162 7.77 0.88 14.72
C ASP A 162 7.86 -0.48 15.43
N GLY A 163 6.72 -1.13 15.67
CA GLY A 163 6.70 -2.49 16.24
C GLY A 163 6.96 -3.56 15.19
N ASP A 164 6.61 -4.80 15.52
CA ASP A 164 6.96 -5.97 14.73
C ASP A 164 5.74 -6.72 14.16
N VAL A 165 5.99 -7.44 13.07
CA VAL A 165 5.09 -8.47 12.52
C VAL A 165 5.93 -9.67 12.11
N THR A 166 5.46 -10.87 12.44
CA THR A 166 6.09 -12.14 12.07
C THR A 166 5.20 -12.94 11.12
N LEU A 167 5.79 -13.44 10.05
CA LEU A 167 5.21 -14.39 9.10
C LEU A 167 5.93 -15.73 9.26
N ASP A 168 5.24 -16.74 9.80
CA ASP A 168 5.81 -18.06 10.11
C ASP A 168 5.07 -19.16 9.32
N ASN A 169 5.74 -19.74 8.31
CA ASN A 169 5.12 -20.70 7.39
C ASN A 169 3.86 -20.13 6.71
N VAL A 170 3.98 -18.90 6.19
CA VAL A 170 2.90 -18.15 5.54
C VAL A 170 3.11 -18.12 4.03
N THR A 171 2.07 -18.40 3.25
CA THR A 171 2.06 -18.17 1.80
C THR A 171 1.21 -16.94 1.48
N VAL A 172 1.75 -15.99 0.73
CA VAL A 172 0.99 -14.85 0.19
C VAL A 172 0.88 -14.99 -1.32
N GLN A 173 -0.35 -15.16 -1.83
CA GLN A 173 -0.59 -15.34 -3.27
C GLN A 173 -0.64 -14.04 -4.05
N GLY A 174 -0.94 -12.93 -3.36
CA GLY A 174 -0.83 -11.58 -3.90
C GLY A 174 0.49 -10.93 -3.51
N ARG A 175 0.42 -9.63 -3.22
CA ARG A 175 1.57 -8.82 -2.85
C ARG A 175 1.59 -8.60 -1.35
N THR A 176 2.77 -8.36 -0.81
CA THR A 176 2.92 -7.92 0.58
C THR A 176 3.29 -6.46 0.61
N VAL A 177 2.38 -5.59 1.03
CA VAL A 177 2.60 -4.14 1.14
C VAL A 177 2.97 -3.81 2.58
N VAL A 178 4.18 -3.29 2.78
CA VAL A 178 4.74 -2.97 4.09
C VAL A 178 4.81 -1.47 4.28
N ARG A 179 3.98 -0.95 5.18
CA ARG A 179 3.89 0.49 5.53
C ARG A 179 4.22 0.77 6.99
N GLY A 180 4.17 -0.26 7.84
CA GLY A 180 4.59 -0.21 9.23
C GLY A 180 5.58 -1.33 9.53
N GLY A 181 6.23 -1.23 10.67
CA GLY A 181 7.39 -2.05 11.04
C GLY A 181 8.53 -1.14 11.52
N GLY A 182 9.31 -1.62 12.49
CA GLY A 182 10.56 -0.99 12.92
C GLY A 182 11.79 -1.79 12.51
N VAL A 183 12.93 -1.43 13.12
CA VAL A 183 14.23 -2.10 12.92
C VAL A 183 14.24 -3.56 13.36
N ASP A 184 13.32 -3.97 14.23
CA ASP A 184 13.17 -5.36 14.67
C ASP A 184 12.10 -6.14 13.89
N SER A 185 11.47 -5.52 12.89
CA SER A 185 10.44 -6.09 12.00
C SER A 185 11.02 -6.31 10.60
N ILE A 186 10.26 -6.56 9.54
CA ILE A 186 9.27 -7.63 9.34
C ILE A 186 10.03 -8.95 9.33
N ILE A 187 9.60 -9.91 10.15
CA ILE A 187 10.26 -11.22 10.27
C ILE A 187 9.52 -12.20 9.36
N ILE A 188 10.22 -12.78 8.39
CA ILE A 188 9.69 -13.77 7.46
C ILE A 188 10.50 -15.06 7.64
N LYS A 189 9.86 -16.10 8.17
CA LYS A 189 10.56 -17.32 8.60
C LYS A 189 9.81 -18.61 8.27
N GLY A 190 10.44 -19.74 8.57
CA GLY A 190 9.88 -21.07 8.33
C GLY A 190 9.97 -21.42 6.84
N ASN A 191 8.90 -21.96 6.26
CA ASN A 191 8.77 -22.16 4.81
C ASN A 191 7.85 -21.09 4.20
N SER A 192 7.91 -19.86 4.69
CA SER A 192 7.08 -18.79 4.16
C SER A 192 7.44 -18.50 2.69
N ASP A 193 6.42 -18.32 1.86
CA ASP A 193 6.54 -17.98 0.45
C ASP A 193 5.81 -16.65 0.24
N VAL A 194 6.59 -15.58 0.12
CA VAL A 194 6.10 -14.21 0.05
C VAL A 194 6.62 -13.60 -1.24
N GLY A 195 5.81 -13.59 -2.31
CA GLY A 195 6.22 -13.17 -3.65
C GLY A 195 6.82 -11.76 -3.73
N LYS A 196 6.01 -10.76 -4.10
CA LYS A 196 6.45 -9.36 -4.17
C LYS A 196 6.21 -8.64 -2.84
N VAL A 197 7.28 -8.18 -2.19
CA VAL A 197 7.23 -7.29 -1.02
C VAL A 197 7.44 -5.86 -1.48
N ILE A 198 6.48 -4.98 -1.20
CA ILE A 198 6.55 -3.54 -1.50
C ILE A 198 6.78 -2.80 -0.18
N VAL A 199 7.98 -2.27 0.01
CA VAL A 199 8.33 -1.46 1.19
C VAL A 199 8.00 0.00 0.90
N ALA A 200 7.15 0.58 1.73
CA ALA A 200 6.55 1.89 1.53
C ALA A 200 6.21 2.59 2.85
N LYS A 201 7.10 2.44 3.83
CA LYS A 201 7.07 3.24 5.05
C LYS A 201 7.34 4.70 4.67
N VAL A 202 6.82 5.61 5.48
CA VAL A 202 6.78 7.06 5.20
C VAL A 202 7.56 7.85 6.26
N ASP A 203 7.86 7.19 7.38
CA ASP A 203 8.66 7.76 8.46
C ASP A 203 9.24 6.62 9.31
N GLY A 204 10.55 6.67 9.53
CA GLY A 204 11.29 5.78 10.41
C GLY A 204 11.93 4.60 9.68
N GLU A 205 12.92 3.98 10.33
CA GLU A 205 13.63 2.84 9.77
C GLU A 205 12.79 1.57 9.77
N ILE A 206 12.99 0.72 8.77
CA ILE A 206 12.36 -0.61 8.71
C ILE A 206 13.38 -1.66 8.33
N ARG A 207 13.26 -2.83 8.94
CA ARG A 207 14.00 -4.02 8.50
C ARG A 207 13.05 -4.98 7.79
N ILE A 208 13.58 -5.77 6.86
CA ILE A 208 12.96 -6.97 6.31
C ILE A 208 13.96 -8.08 6.57
N TYR A 209 13.61 -9.00 7.47
CA TYR A 209 14.48 -10.08 7.91
C TYR A 209 13.91 -11.42 7.47
N VAL A 210 14.58 -12.05 6.51
CA VAL A 210 14.21 -13.35 5.96
C VAL A 210 15.11 -14.42 6.56
N GLU A 211 14.54 -15.45 7.18
CA GLU A 211 15.33 -16.51 7.80
C GLU A 211 14.74 -17.92 7.60
N GLY A 212 15.56 -18.94 7.87
CA GLY A 212 15.15 -20.33 7.70
C GLY A 212 15.10 -20.73 6.23
N GLY A 213 13.98 -21.32 5.81
CA GLY A 213 13.72 -21.72 4.42
C GLY A 213 12.71 -20.82 3.72
N ALA A 214 12.52 -19.59 4.21
CA ALA A 214 11.58 -18.66 3.62
C ALA A 214 12.12 -18.10 2.30
N GLU A 215 11.21 -17.87 1.36
CA GLU A 215 11.51 -17.34 0.04
C GLU A 215 10.79 -16.01 -0.16
N VAL A 216 11.54 -15.00 -0.60
CA VAL A 216 11.02 -13.71 -1.06
C VAL A 216 11.48 -13.50 -2.48
N GLU A 217 10.54 -13.39 -3.42
CA GLU A 217 10.86 -13.27 -4.85
C GLU A 217 11.48 -11.90 -5.14
N ILE A 218 10.80 -10.82 -4.74
CA ILE A 218 11.23 -9.44 -5.01
C ILE A 218 10.95 -8.56 -3.80
N ILE A 219 11.94 -7.78 -3.36
CA ILE A 219 11.73 -6.62 -2.50
C ILE A 219 11.81 -5.36 -3.36
N TYR A 220 10.68 -4.66 -3.49
CA TYR A 220 10.57 -3.38 -4.17
C TYR A 220 10.47 -2.25 -3.15
N VAL A 221 11.46 -1.36 -3.13
CA VAL A 221 11.52 -0.24 -2.20
C VAL A 221 11.02 1.04 -2.89
N ASP A 222 9.85 1.48 -2.46
CA ASP A 222 9.13 2.70 -2.86
C ASP A 222 8.93 3.64 -1.65
N ASP A 223 9.98 3.68 -0.84
CA ASP A 223 10.18 4.65 0.23
C ASP A 223 10.78 5.93 -0.37
N GLY A 224 10.58 7.09 0.25
CA GLY A 224 11.11 8.36 -0.25
C GLY A 224 12.06 9.06 0.72
N SER A 225 12.36 8.48 1.88
CA SER A 225 13.18 9.16 2.88
C SER A 225 13.79 8.27 3.96
N ASP A 226 13.34 7.04 4.14
CA ASP A 226 13.76 6.23 5.28
C ASP A 226 14.78 5.14 4.91
N ASP A 227 15.51 4.72 5.93
CA ASP A 227 16.51 3.66 5.81
C ASP A 227 15.81 2.29 5.84
N VAL A 228 16.04 1.49 4.80
CA VAL A 228 15.53 0.13 4.69
C VAL A 228 16.67 -0.85 4.91
N ILE A 229 16.53 -1.71 5.91
CA ILE A 229 17.48 -2.78 6.21
C ILE A 229 16.93 -4.07 5.63
N VAL A 230 17.76 -4.79 4.89
CA VAL A 230 17.39 -6.03 4.23
C VAL A 230 18.38 -7.11 4.67
N GLU A 231 17.86 -8.22 5.18
CA GLU A 231 18.65 -9.31 5.74
C GLU A 231 18.09 -10.66 5.30
N GLY A 232 18.97 -11.65 5.07
CA GLY A 232 18.57 -12.99 4.63
C GLY A 232 18.58 -13.22 3.12
N THR A 233 17.94 -14.30 2.69
CA THR A 233 17.94 -14.74 1.28
C THR A 233 16.78 -14.15 0.49
N ILE A 234 17.07 -13.44 -0.60
CA ILE A 234 16.09 -12.76 -1.45
C ILE A 234 16.43 -12.99 -2.93
N GLY A 235 15.40 -13.16 -3.76
CA GLY A 235 15.56 -13.26 -5.20
C GLY A 235 16.11 -11.98 -5.82
N GLU A 236 15.28 -10.92 -5.85
CA GLU A 236 15.62 -9.62 -6.44
C GLU A 236 15.35 -8.47 -5.46
N LEU A 237 16.23 -7.47 -5.47
CA LEU A 237 16.07 -6.20 -4.75
C LEU A 237 15.97 -5.05 -5.74
N GLU A 238 14.83 -4.38 -5.80
CA GLU A 238 14.62 -3.19 -6.64
C GLU A 238 14.44 -1.95 -5.76
N VAL A 239 15.28 -0.94 -5.98
CA VAL A 239 15.24 0.35 -5.27
C VAL A 239 14.83 1.43 -6.25
N ALA A 240 13.57 1.85 -6.17
CA ALA A 240 12.98 2.89 -7.03
C ALA A 240 12.75 4.21 -6.30
N GLY A 241 12.72 4.17 -4.97
CA GLY A 241 12.58 5.34 -4.11
C GLY A 241 13.68 6.39 -4.28
N GLU A 242 13.30 7.66 -4.38
CA GLU A 242 14.26 8.78 -4.37
C GLU A 242 14.84 8.95 -2.97
N SER A 243 16.15 9.20 -2.88
CA SER A 243 16.84 9.49 -1.60
C SER A 243 16.71 8.39 -0.53
N VAL A 244 16.52 7.14 -0.93
CA VAL A 244 16.47 5.99 -0.01
C VAL A 244 17.86 5.41 0.22
N THR A 245 18.17 5.08 1.46
CA THR A 245 19.34 4.24 1.79
C THR A 245 18.88 2.82 2.07
N VAL A 246 19.40 1.85 1.32
CA VAL A 246 19.16 0.43 1.58
C VAL A 246 20.43 -0.22 2.13
N TYR A 247 20.34 -0.80 3.32
CA TYR A 247 21.40 -1.60 3.94
C TYR A 247 21.11 -3.09 3.77
N ALA A 248 21.79 -3.74 2.84
CA ALA A 248 21.84 -5.19 2.79
C ALA A 248 22.85 -5.69 3.85
N ARG A 249 22.38 -6.31 4.93
CA ARG A 249 23.21 -6.86 6.02
C ARG A 249 23.00 -8.36 6.09
N ASP A 250 24.09 -9.13 6.07
CA ASP A 250 24.02 -10.60 6.10
C ASP A 250 22.98 -11.17 5.09
N ALA A 251 22.90 -10.53 3.92
CA ALA A 251 21.91 -10.84 2.89
C ALA A 251 22.54 -11.56 1.70
N ASP A 252 21.83 -12.56 1.18
CA ASP A 252 22.14 -13.25 -0.08
C ASP A 252 21.09 -12.84 -1.12
N ILE A 253 21.49 -12.01 -2.07
CA ILE A 253 20.59 -11.36 -3.02
C ILE A 253 20.95 -11.86 -4.44
N GLY A 254 19.98 -12.48 -5.12
CA GLY A 254 20.17 -13.01 -6.48
C GLY A 254 20.43 -11.92 -7.53
N GLY A 255 19.73 -10.80 -7.44
CA GLY A 255 19.93 -9.63 -8.29
C GLY A 255 19.49 -8.33 -7.61
N ALA A 256 20.10 -7.21 -8.01
CA ALA A 256 19.78 -5.90 -7.47
C ALA A 256 19.73 -4.84 -8.59
N THR A 257 18.65 -4.06 -8.61
CA THR A 257 18.45 -2.95 -9.55
C THR A 257 18.14 -1.67 -8.78
N VAL A 258 18.79 -0.57 -9.17
CA VAL A 258 18.52 0.77 -8.63
C VAL A 258 18.05 1.63 -9.79
N SER A 259 16.83 2.15 -9.69
CA SER A 259 16.15 2.92 -10.74
C SER A 259 15.75 4.33 -10.29
N GLY A 260 15.87 4.64 -9.00
CA GLY A 260 15.73 6.01 -8.46
C GLY A 260 16.94 6.89 -8.77
N ASP A 261 16.70 8.22 -8.85
CA ASP A 261 17.72 9.26 -9.06
C ASP A 261 18.48 9.63 -7.77
#